data_AF-A0AAV5UJR2-F1
#
_entry.id   AF-A0AAV5UJR2-F1
#
_cell.length_a   1.000
_cell.length_b   1.000
_cell.length_c   1.000
_cell.angle_alpha   90.00
_cell.angle_beta   90.00
_cell.angle_gamma   90.00
#
_symmetry.space_group_name_H-M   'P 1'
#
loop_
_entity.id
_entity.type
_entity.pdbx_description
1 polymer ?
#
loop_
_entity_poly.entity_id
_entity_poly.type
_entity_poly.pdbx_seq_one_letter_code
_entity_poly.pdbx_strand_id
1 'polypeptide(L)'
;LRFSRFHEETWLRLYDANRQELHFSMHLVADKGFDYKDGVFVNQKNNNFQVSANIQASDANLPAFVLVGNVFKPIRQIQLAFCGVKSEAHTAEVVIKQSRNEQEPGLHKPV
;
A
#
# COMPACT_ATOMS: atom_id res chain seq x y z
N LEU A 1 -12.83 4.10 8.86
CA LEU A 1 -12.33 4.48 7.51
C LEU A 1 -12.56 3.30 6.58
N ARG A 2 -12.92 3.52 5.30
CA ARG A 2 -13.10 2.45 4.31
C ARG A 2 -12.07 2.65 3.20
N PHE A 3 -11.49 1.55 2.73
CA PHE A 3 -10.55 1.55 1.62
C PHE A 3 -11.21 1.02 0.36
N SER A 4 -10.82 1.57 -0.79
CA SER A 4 -11.17 1.08 -2.12
C SER A 4 -9.90 0.89 -2.93
N ARG A 5 -9.98 0.11 -4.01
CA ARG A 5 -8.87 -0.04 -4.94
C ARG A 5 -8.59 1.29 -5.64
N PHE A 6 -7.32 1.55 -5.92
CA PHE A 6 -6.83 2.80 -6.52
C PHE A 6 -6.04 2.46 -7.78
N HIS A 7 -6.48 2.98 -8.93
CA HIS A 7 -5.90 2.70 -10.26
C HIS A 7 -5.70 1.20 -10.55
N GLU A 8 -6.73 0.38 -10.29
CA GLU A 8 -6.65 -1.08 -10.49
C GLU A 8 -6.29 -1.45 -11.94
N GLU A 9 -6.68 -0.63 -12.91
CA GLU A 9 -6.36 -0.77 -14.32
C GLU A 9 -4.87 -0.68 -14.64
N THR A 10 -4.07 -0.06 -13.76
CA THR A 10 -2.61 0.07 -13.96
C THR A 10 -1.81 -1.00 -13.22
N TRP A 11 -2.47 -1.90 -12.49
CA TRP A 11 -1.78 -2.93 -11.71
C TRP A 11 -1.18 -3.99 -12.62
N LEU A 12 0.08 -4.34 -12.35
CA LEU A 12 0.75 -5.43 -13.05
C LEU A 12 0.32 -6.78 -12.46
N ARG A 13 0.22 -7.78 -13.34
CA ARG A 13 -0.09 -9.15 -12.94
C ARG A 13 1.15 -9.89 -12.46
N LEU A 14 0.98 -10.70 -11.42
CA LEU A 14 2.03 -11.53 -10.82
C LEU A 14 1.96 -12.94 -11.39
N TYR A 15 3.12 -13.58 -11.52
CA TYR A 15 3.24 -14.94 -12.04
C TYR A 15 4.25 -15.75 -11.24
N ASP A 16 4.02 -17.05 -11.15
CA ASP A 16 4.94 -18.00 -10.50
C ASP A 16 6.09 -18.45 -11.42
N ALA A 17 6.95 -19.34 -10.90
CA ALA A 17 8.07 -19.91 -11.66
C ALA A 17 7.64 -20.69 -12.92
N ASN A 18 6.40 -21.19 -12.95
CA ASN A 18 5.81 -21.92 -14.06
C ASN A 18 5.06 -21.00 -15.04
N ARG A 19 5.08 -19.68 -14.80
CA ARG A 19 4.36 -18.66 -15.57
C ARG A 19 2.84 -18.81 -15.48
N GLN A 20 2.34 -19.37 -14.38
CA GLN A 20 0.92 -19.31 -14.04
C GLN A 20 0.62 -17.98 -13.36
N GLU A 21 -0.50 -17.36 -13.72
CA GLU A 21 -0.95 -16.11 -13.10
C GLU A 21 -1.32 -16.36 -11.64
N LEU A 22 -0.90 -15.46 -10.76
CA LEU A 22 -1.16 -15.52 -9.33
C LEU A 22 -2.19 -14.48 -8.93
N HIS A 23 -3.09 -14.87 -8.05
CA HIS A 23 -4.10 -14.02 -7.46
C HIS A 23 -3.82 -13.80 -5.98
N PHE A 24 -4.05 -12.58 -5.54
CA PHE A 24 -3.94 -12.21 -4.14
C PHE A 24 -5.12 -11.33 -3.74
N SER A 25 -5.45 -11.39 -2.46
CA SER A 25 -6.37 -10.46 -1.83
C SER A 25 -5.60 -9.58 -0.86
N MET A 26 -5.98 -8.30 -0.81
CA MET A 26 -5.41 -7.35 0.14
C MET A 26 -6.54 -6.70 0.92
N HIS A 27 -6.43 -6.75 2.24
CA HIS A 27 -7.34 -6.09 3.16
C HIS A 27 -6.56 -5.06 4.00
N LEU A 28 -6.97 -3.80 3.91
CA LEU A 28 -6.37 -2.70 4.65
C LEU A 28 -7.26 -2.30 5.82
N VAL A 29 -6.64 -2.07 6.98
CA VAL A 29 -7.31 -1.57 8.18
C VAL A 29 -6.55 -0.37 8.70
N ALA A 30 -7.26 0.73 8.97
CA ALA A 30 -6.73 1.85 9.73
C ALA A 30 -7.02 1.58 11.21
N ASP A 31 -6.02 1.08 11.93
CA ASP A 31 -6.19 0.57 13.30
C ASP A 31 -6.37 1.70 14.32
N LYS A 32 -5.59 2.78 14.16
CA LYS A 32 -5.49 3.87 15.14
C LYS A 32 -5.23 5.21 14.45
N GLY A 33 -5.58 6.29 15.16
CA GLY A 33 -5.23 7.66 14.81
C GLY A 33 -6.30 8.42 14.00
N PHE A 34 -7.41 7.79 13.64
CA PHE A 34 -8.50 8.45 12.91
C PHE A 34 -9.80 8.42 13.70
N ASP A 35 -10.34 9.60 14.00
CA ASP A 35 -11.65 9.74 14.64
C ASP A 35 -12.69 10.15 13.60
N TYR A 36 -13.91 9.61 13.69
CA TYR A 36 -15.02 10.03 12.84
C TYR A 36 -15.79 11.18 13.49
N LYS A 37 -15.85 12.33 12.82
CA LYS A 37 -16.53 13.55 13.29
C LYS A 37 -17.19 14.24 12.11
N ASP A 38 -18.45 14.66 12.26
CA ASP A 38 -19.19 15.45 11.27
C ASP A 38 -19.14 14.92 9.83
N GLY A 39 -19.23 13.59 9.66
CA GLY A 39 -19.23 12.97 8.34
C GLY A 39 -17.85 12.65 7.75
N VAL A 40 -16.76 13.02 8.43
CA VAL A 40 -15.39 12.88 7.94
C VAL A 40 -14.46 12.21 8.95
N PHE A 41 -13.39 11.59 8.49
CA PHE A 41 -12.31 11.08 9.36
C PHE A 41 -11.27 12.18 9.58
N VAL A 42 -10.88 12.39 10.83
CA VAL A 42 -9.91 13.40 11.25
C VAL A 42 -8.75 12.73 11.97
N ASN A 43 -7.53 13.09 11.58
CA ASN A 43 -6.30 12.82 12.33
C ASN A 43 -5.63 14.16 12.64
N GLN A 44 -5.14 14.33 13.86
CA GLN A 44 -4.35 15.51 14.23
C GLN A 44 -2.90 15.29 13.82
N LYS A 45 -2.27 16.29 13.20
CA LYS A 45 -0.89 16.19 12.66
C LYS A 45 0.16 15.65 13.64
N ASN A 46 0.00 15.91 14.94
CA ASN A 46 0.94 15.46 15.97
C ASN A 46 0.64 14.06 16.51
N ASN A 47 -0.49 13.46 16.10
CA ASN A 47 -0.88 12.12 16.50
C ASN A 47 -0.47 11.13 15.42
N ASN A 48 0.26 10.10 15.83
CA ASN A 48 0.54 8.98 14.96
C ASN A 48 -0.75 8.24 14.57
N PHE A 49 -0.76 7.68 13.37
CA PHE A 49 -1.77 6.74 12.92
C PHE A 49 -1.11 5.40 12.60
N GLN A 50 -1.93 4.35 12.54
CA GLN A 50 -1.49 3.00 12.21
C GLN A 50 -2.40 2.41 11.14
N VAL A 51 -1.78 1.80 10.13
CA VAL A 51 -2.47 1.03 9.09
C VAL A 51 -1.85 -0.36 9.02
N SER A 52 -2.69 -1.39 9.04
CA SER A 52 -2.31 -2.78 8.84
C SER A 52 -2.76 -3.25 7.47
N ALA A 53 -1.85 -3.88 6.73
CA ALA A 53 -2.14 -4.52 5.45
C ALA A 53 -2.06 -6.04 5.62
N ASN A 54 -3.16 -6.74 5.38
CA ASN A 54 -3.20 -8.19 5.30
C ASN A 54 -3.23 -8.59 3.84
N ILE A 55 -2.16 -9.23 3.38
CA ILE A 55 -2.00 -9.70 2.00
C ILE A 55 -2.03 -11.22 2.03
N GLN A 56 -3.01 -11.81 1.35
CA GLN A 56 -3.20 -13.25 1.26
C GLN A 56 -3.02 -13.69 -0.18
N ALA A 57 -2.05 -14.56 -0.43
CA ALA A 57 -1.94 -15.30 -1.68
C ALA A 57 -2.87 -16.51 -1.59
N SER A 58 -3.76 -16.67 -2.58
CA SER A 58 -4.63 -17.85 -2.66
C SER A 58 -3.91 -19.06 -3.25
N ASP A 59 -2.80 -18.82 -3.96
CA ASP A 59 -2.08 -19.82 -4.72
C ASP A 59 -0.96 -20.47 -3.90
N ALA A 60 -0.68 -21.74 -4.20
CA ALA A 60 0.35 -22.52 -3.50
C ALA A 60 1.79 -22.09 -3.88
N ASN A 61 1.96 -21.43 -5.01
CA ASN A 61 3.27 -21.06 -5.56
C ASN A 61 3.64 -19.62 -5.23
N LEU A 62 4.94 -19.39 -5.03
CA LEU A 62 5.48 -18.07 -4.74
C LEU A 62 5.57 -17.20 -6.02
N PRO A 63 5.38 -15.88 -5.89
CA PRO A 63 5.56 -14.95 -7.00
C PRO A 63 7.01 -14.88 -7.44
N ALA A 64 7.25 -15.05 -8.74
CA ALA A 64 8.57 -15.02 -9.36
C ALA A 64 8.72 -13.91 -10.41
N PHE A 65 7.64 -13.55 -11.12
CA PHE A 65 7.66 -12.58 -12.21
C PHE A 65 6.50 -11.59 -12.15
N VAL A 66 6.72 -10.41 -12.73
CA VAL A 66 5.65 -9.48 -13.16
C VAL A 66 5.60 -9.44 -14.69
N LEU A 67 4.40 -9.34 -15.25
CA LEU A 67 4.23 -9.17 -16.69
C LEU A 67 4.17 -7.68 -17.04
N VAL A 68 5.18 -7.17 -17.75
CA VAL A 68 5.24 -5.78 -18.22
C VAL A 68 5.12 -5.76 -19.74
N GLY A 69 4.00 -5.23 -20.25
CA GLY A 69 3.60 -5.44 -21.64
C GLY A 69 3.41 -6.94 -21.89
N ASN A 70 4.29 -7.54 -22.70
CA ASN A 70 4.31 -8.98 -22.99
C ASN A 70 5.61 -9.67 -22.54
N VAL A 71 6.35 -9.07 -21.58
CA VAL A 71 7.64 -9.60 -21.11
C VAL A 71 7.58 -9.90 -19.62
N PHE A 72 7.95 -11.12 -19.25
CA PHE A 72 8.14 -11.50 -17.85
C PHE A 72 9.42 -10.87 -17.31
N LYS A 73 9.29 -10.10 -16.24
CA LYS A 73 10.41 -9.49 -15.51
C LYS A 73 10.53 -10.16 -14.14
N PRO A 74 11.71 -10.66 -13.75
CA PRO A 74 11.89 -11.31 -12.45
C PRO A 74 11.69 -10.31 -11.31
N ILE A 75 10.96 -10.72 -10.29
CA ILE A 75 10.76 -9.95 -9.07
C ILE A 75 12.05 -9.96 -8.28
N ARG A 76 12.56 -8.76 -7.94
CA ARG A 76 13.77 -8.60 -7.10
C ARG A 76 13.42 -8.36 -5.63
N GLN A 77 12.36 -7.61 -5.41
CA GLN A 77 11.89 -7.21 -4.09
C GLN A 77 10.40 -6.90 -4.18
N ILE A 78 9.68 -7.20 -3.10
CA ILE A 78 8.31 -6.76 -2.87
C ILE A 78 8.38 -5.71 -1.77
N GLN A 79 7.67 -4.60 -1.95
CA GLN A 79 7.68 -3.49 -0.99
C GLN A 79 6.26 -3.02 -0.71
N LEU A 80 6.00 -2.64 0.53
CA LEU A 80 4.80 -1.91 0.90
C LEU A 80 5.14 -0.42 0.99
N ALA A 81 4.56 0.37 0.09
CA ALA A 81 4.72 1.83 0.05
C ALA A 81 3.43 2.52 0.50
N PHE A 82 3.58 3.62 1.24
CA PHE A 82 2.45 4.41 1.72
C PHE A 82 2.70 5.89 1.47
N CYS A 83 1.74 6.56 0.83
CA CYS A 83 1.74 8.00 0.58
C CYS A 83 0.31 8.56 0.78
N GLY A 84 0.22 9.86 1.08
CA GLY A 84 -1.05 10.59 0.98
C GLY A 84 -1.17 11.26 -0.39
N VAL A 85 -2.39 11.53 -0.81
CA VAL A 85 -2.68 12.39 -1.97
C VAL A 85 -3.75 13.41 -1.59
N LYS A 86 -3.72 14.57 -2.22
CA LYS A 86 -4.78 15.58 -2.02
C LYS A 86 -6.05 15.16 -2.75
N SER A 87 -7.20 15.31 -2.11
CA SER A 87 -8.51 14.94 -2.69
C SER A 87 -8.85 15.76 -3.94
N GLU A 88 -8.41 17.01 -4.00
CA GLU A 88 -8.61 17.92 -5.11
C GLU A 88 -7.57 17.75 -6.24
N ALA A 89 -6.48 17.03 -5.98
CA ALA A 89 -5.39 16.82 -6.93
C ALA A 89 -4.66 15.50 -6.63
N HIS A 90 -5.11 14.40 -7.24
CA HIS A 90 -4.59 13.05 -6.97
C HIS A 90 -3.12 12.85 -7.40
N THR A 91 -2.56 13.75 -8.20
CA THR A 91 -1.13 13.76 -8.57
C THR A 91 -0.26 14.52 -7.55
N ALA A 92 -0.87 15.21 -6.58
CA ALA A 92 -0.16 15.96 -5.56
C ALA A 92 0.01 15.08 -4.30
N GLU A 93 1.21 14.54 -4.13
CA GLU A 93 1.56 13.68 -3.00
C GLU A 93 1.73 14.48 -1.70
N VAL A 94 1.33 13.85 -0.60
CA VAL A 94 1.56 14.27 0.77
C VAL A 94 2.51 13.27 1.42
N VAL A 95 3.68 13.79 1.79
CA VAL A 95 4.75 12.99 2.40
C VAL A 95 4.32 12.45 3.76
N ILE A 96 4.49 11.15 3.94
CA ILE A 96 4.27 10.48 5.23
C ILE A 96 5.60 10.36 5.96
N LYS A 97 5.60 10.69 7.25
CA LYS A 97 6.74 10.53 8.15
C LYS A 97 6.46 9.42 9.16
N GLN A 98 7.51 8.72 9.55
CA GLN A 98 7.44 7.69 10.57
C GLN A 98 8.23 8.16 11.80
N SER A 99 7.54 8.35 12.91
CA SER A 99 8.18 8.66 14.19
C SER A 99 9.09 7.51 14.62
N ARG A 100 10.27 7.84 15.13
CA ARG A 100 11.20 6.90 15.78
C ARG A 100 11.37 7.29 17.24
N ASN A 101 11.68 6.34 18.11
CA ASN A 101 11.80 6.58 19.56
C ASN A 101 12.75 7.76 19.83
N GLU A 102 12.19 8.86 20.33
CA GLU A 102 12.84 10.12 20.74
C GLU A 102 13.65 10.88 19.66
N GLN A 103 13.50 10.54 18.38
CA GLN A 103 14.15 11.24 17.27
C GLN A 103 13.15 11.98 16.39
N GLU A 104 13.63 12.97 15.63
CA GLU A 104 12.83 13.63 14.60
C GLU A 104 12.21 12.60 13.64
N PRO A 105 10.92 12.73 13.29
CA PRO A 105 10.27 11.81 12.37
C PRO A 105 10.98 11.78 11.00
N GLY A 106 11.48 10.61 10.63
CA GLY A 106 12.09 10.39 9.33
C GLY A 106 11.04 10.23 8.22
N LEU A 107 11.45 10.42 6.97
CA LEU A 107 10.63 10.05 5.82
C LEU A 107 10.27 8.56 5.89
N HIS A 108 8.99 8.24 5.69
CA HIS A 108 8.60 6.85 5.49
C HIS A 108 9.24 6.35 4.20
N LYS A 109 9.87 5.18 4.28
CA LYS A 109 10.44 4.47 3.12
C LYS A 109 9.62 3.21 2.91
N PRO A 110 9.44 2.76 1.66
CA PRO A 110 8.83 1.47 1.41
C PRO A 110 9.54 0.38 2.22
N VAL A 111 8.74 -0.47 2.87
CA VAL A 111 9.22 -1.57 3.73
C VAL A 111 9.28 -2.85 2.90
#